data_AF-A0A3Q9KAF5-F1
#
_entry.id   AF-A0A3Q9KAF5-F1
#
_cell.length_a   1.000
_cell.length_b   1.000
_cell.length_c   1.000
_cell.angle_alpha   90.00
_cell.angle_beta   90.00
_cell.angle_gamma   90.00
#
_symmetry.space_group_name_H-M   'P 1'
#
loop_
_entity.id
_entity.type
_entity.pdbx_description
1 polymer ?
#
loop_
_entity_poly.entity_id
_entity_poly.type
_entity_poly.pdbx_seq_one_letter_code
_entity_poly.pdbx_strand_id
1 'polypeptide(L)'
;MTIQDILQAEADEVGSVLADHDPDAFTRRLAERIAEAERIAEAERQTPSARPVPEGRHDRAPAPARPGRARPLPRRPRPRPVPSSTAGPEELRRHLHTLCESVLRGGHLGRLEKFARDYDAVGARTFACLLYSINRHEAAVFWWRFAAGAEDQLSAHCLAIHHAADDNLIDARLWRTIATALGYSPRRHLPNPAPGAPLPDPGWLLARSGPELQQFAEPQAPLSAGCAGG
;
A
#
# COMPACT_ATOMS: atom_id res chain seq x y z
N MET A 1 7.23 8.10 -44.99
CA MET A 1 7.47 8.08 -43.54
C MET A 1 6.52 7.06 -42.94
N THR A 2 7.07 5.96 -42.47
CA THR A 2 6.33 4.85 -41.86
C THR A 2 6.15 5.10 -40.37
N ILE A 3 5.23 4.38 -39.73
CA ILE A 3 5.03 4.46 -38.27
C ILE A 3 6.32 4.09 -37.52
N GLN A 4 7.13 3.15 -38.05
CA GLN A 4 8.43 2.85 -37.49
C GLN A 4 9.38 4.06 -37.51
N ASP A 5 9.40 4.84 -38.59
CA ASP A 5 10.26 6.03 -38.68
C ASP A 5 9.88 7.09 -37.63
N ILE A 6 8.57 7.24 -37.35
CA ILE A 6 8.06 8.17 -36.33
C ILE A 6 8.46 7.69 -34.93
N LEU A 7 8.24 6.41 -34.63
CA LEU A 7 8.57 5.84 -33.33
C LEU A 7 10.07 5.85 -33.06
N GLN A 8 10.89 5.65 -34.10
CA GLN A 8 12.34 5.71 -33.98
C GLN A 8 12.81 7.14 -33.69
N ALA A 9 12.27 8.14 -34.39
CA ALA A 9 12.59 9.55 -34.15
C ALA A 9 12.24 9.99 -32.72
N GLU A 10 11.07 9.59 -32.22
CA GLU A 10 10.65 9.85 -30.83
C GLU A 10 11.56 9.14 -29.80
N ALA A 11 11.95 7.89 -30.07
CA ALA A 11 12.87 7.15 -29.19
C ALA A 11 14.26 7.80 -29.15
N ASP A 12 14.76 8.29 -30.28
CA ASP A 12 16.04 9.00 -30.38
C ASP A 12 15.98 10.36 -29.66
N GLU A 13 14.85 11.06 -29.75
CA GLU A 13 14.61 12.31 -29.02
C GLU A 13 14.60 12.08 -27.51
N VAL A 14 13.83 11.09 -27.02
CA VAL A 14 13.81 10.71 -25.60
C VAL A 14 15.19 10.25 -25.13
N GLY A 15 15.90 9.47 -25.95
CA GLY A 15 17.27 9.05 -25.68
C GLY A 15 18.23 10.22 -25.50
N SER A 16 18.12 11.25 -26.35
CA SER A 16 18.93 12.46 -26.26
C SER A 16 18.63 13.27 -24.99
N VAL A 17 17.36 13.36 -24.59
CA VAL A 17 16.93 14.07 -23.38
C VAL A 17 17.42 13.36 -22.11
N LEU A 18 17.45 12.03 -22.11
CA LEU A 18 17.96 11.25 -20.98
C LEU A 18 19.49 11.08 -20.99
N ALA A 19 20.19 11.39 -22.07
CA ALA A 19 21.64 11.21 -22.16
C ALA A 19 22.41 12.04 -21.13
N ASP A 20 21.89 13.22 -20.78
CA ASP A 20 22.47 14.12 -19.78
C ASP A 20 21.99 13.80 -18.34
N HIS A 21 21.11 12.81 -18.17
CA HIS A 21 20.61 12.42 -16.85
C HIS A 21 21.65 11.58 -16.12
N ASP A 22 22.32 12.16 -15.12
CA ASP A 22 23.26 11.47 -14.23
C ASP A 22 22.50 10.71 -13.10
N PRO A 23 22.36 9.37 -13.18
CA PRO A 23 21.68 8.57 -12.17
C PRO A 23 22.45 8.51 -10.83
N ASP A 24 23.77 8.72 -10.86
CA ASP A 24 24.61 8.71 -9.66
C ASP A 24 24.50 10.02 -8.88
N ALA A 25 24.40 11.16 -9.58
CA ALA A 25 24.04 12.43 -8.97
C ALA A 25 22.63 12.39 -8.36
N PHE A 26 21.68 11.74 -9.03
CA PHE A 26 20.34 11.53 -8.49
C PHE A 26 20.37 10.69 -7.21
N THR A 27 21.10 9.57 -7.21
CA THR A 27 21.22 8.67 -6.05
C THR A 27 21.91 9.36 -4.87
N ARG A 28 22.94 10.18 -5.12
CA ARG A 28 23.59 11.00 -4.09
C ARG A 28 22.64 12.01 -3.44
N ARG A 29 21.89 12.78 -4.24
CA ARG A 29 20.88 13.72 -3.72
C ARG A 29 19.81 13.02 -2.87
N LEU A 30 19.39 11.82 -3.27
CA LEU A 30 18.43 11.03 -2.50
C LEU A 30 19.03 10.58 -1.15
N ALA A 31 20.27 10.07 -1.15
CA ALA A 31 20.96 9.66 0.06
C ALA A 31 21.16 10.83 1.04
N GLU A 32 21.55 12.01 0.54
CA GLU A 32 21.69 13.24 1.34
C GLU A 32 20.37 13.65 2.00
N ARG A 33 19.25 13.55 1.27
CA ARG A 33 17.92 13.86 1.81
C ARG A 33 17.45 12.87 2.87
N ILE A 34 17.73 11.58 2.70
CA ILE A 34 17.42 10.56 3.71
C ILE A 34 18.20 10.85 5.00
N ALA A 35 19.51 11.13 4.88
CA ALA A 35 20.35 11.48 6.03
C ALA A 35 19.92 12.79 6.72
N GLU A 36 19.43 13.78 5.97
CA GLU A 36 18.84 15.00 6.55
C GLU A 36 17.55 14.70 7.31
N ALA A 37 16.63 13.91 6.73
CA ALA A 37 15.39 13.53 7.38
C ALA A 37 15.64 12.74 8.68
N GLU A 38 16.64 11.85 8.69
CA GLU A 38 17.05 11.13 9.89
C GLU A 38 17.59 12.06 10.98
N ARG A 39 18.39 13.06 10.61
CA ARG A 39 18.90 14.09 11.54
C ARG A 39 17.77 14.92 12.15
N ILE A 40 16.79 15.33 11.34
CA ILE A 40 15.61 16.05 11.83
C ILE A 40 14.82 15.18 12.82
N ALA A 41 14.53 13.93 12.46
CA ALA A 41 13.80 13.02 13.32
C ALA A 41 14.54 12.72 14.64
N GLU A 42 15.88 12.67 14.62
CA GLU A 42 16.69 12.50 15.83
C GLU A 42 16.67 13.77 16.70
N ALA A 43 16.74 14.96 16.12
CA ALA A 43 16.61 16.22 16.86
C ALA A 43 15.23 16.35 17.55
N GLU A 44 14.16 15.93 16.88
CA GLU A 44 12.82 15.87 17.48
C GLU A 44 12.74 14.90 18.66
N ARG A 45 13.40 13.74 18.56
CA ARG A 45 13.49 12.76 19.68
C ARG A 45 14.29 13.30 20.88
N GLN A 46 15.30 14.12 20.62
CA GLN A 46 16.18 14.68 21.66
C GLN A 46 15.62 15.95 22.31
N THR A 47 14.52 16.51 21.79
CA THR A 47 13.87 17.69 22.37
C THR A 47 13.04 17.29 23.59
N PRO A 48 13.37 17.74 24.83
CA PRO A 48 12.63 17.35 26.02
C PRO A 48 11.22 17.93 26.01
N SER A 49 10.20 17.06 26.02
CA SER A 49 8.81 17.46 26.21
C SER A 49 8.60 17.89 27.67
N ALA A 50 8.59 19.20 27.92
CA ALA A 50 8.14 19.76 29.20
C ALA A 50 6.60 19.65 29.28
N ARG A 51 6.10 18.49 29.69
CA ARG A 51 4.70 18.35 30.12
C ARG A 51 4.60 18.69 31.61
N PRO A 52 3.71 19.63 32.01
CA PRO A 52 3.41 19.81 33.41
C PRO A 52 2.59 18.61 33.91
N VAL A 53 3.06 18.02 35.02
CA VAL A 53 2.37 16.99 35.80
C VAL A 53 1.23 17.66 36.58
N PRO A 54 -0.02 17.18 36.53
CA PRO A 54 -1.05 17.60 37.47
C PRO A 54 -1.00 16.71 38.72
N GLU A 55 -0.75 17.31 39.88
CA GLU A 55 -0.86 16.68 41.19
C GLU A 55 -2.31 16.74 41.74
N GLY A 56 -2.81 15.58 42.17
CA GLY A 56 -3.64 15.41 43.38
C GLY A 56 -5.17 15.56 43.28
N ARG A 57 -5.93 14.48 43.58
CA ARG A 57 -6.42 14.15 44.95
C ARG A 57 -7.74 13.32 44.98
N HIS A 58 -7.65 12.17 45.66
CA HIS A 58 -8.60 11.35 46.46
C HIS A 58 -10.08 11.07 46.11
N ASP A 59 -10.35 9.75 46.09
CA ASP A 59 -11.37 8.93 46.77
C ASP A 59 -12.88 9.08 46.45
N ARG A 60 -13.45 8.02 45.85
CA ARG A 60 -14.77 7.47 46.25
C ARG A 60 -14.98 6.01 45.83
N ALA A 61 -15.53 5.22 46.76
CA ALA A 61 -15.85 3.79 46.67
C ALA A 61 -16.96 3.45 45.65
N PRO A 62 -17.09 2.18 45.20
CA PRO A 62 -18.02 1.79 44.14
C PRO A 62 -19.43 1.47 44.67
N ALA A 63 -20.45 1.78 43.86
CA ALA A 63 -21.84 1.36 44.09
C ALA A 63 -22.17 0.08 43.29
N PRO A 64 -23.04 -0.82 43.78
CA PRO A 64 -23.34 -2.09 43.12
C PRO A 64 -24.31 -1.93 41.93
N ALA A 65 -24.02 -2.64 40.84
CA ALA A 65 -24.85 -2.72 39.64
C ALA A 65 -26.04 -3.68 39.84
N ARG A 66 -27.24 -3.25 39.41
CA ARG A 66 -28.44 -4.09 39.31
C ARG A 66 -28.42 -4.91 38.01
N PRO A 67 -28.98 -6.13 37.97
CA PRO A 67 -29.02 -6.94 36.75
C PRO A 67 -30.14 -6.48 35.81
N GLY A 68 -29.76 -5.96 34.64
CA GLY A 68 -30.67 -5.65 33.52
C GLY A 68 -30.87 -6.88 32.62
N ARG A 69 -32.14 -7.20 32.32
CA ARG A 69 -32.57 -8.33 31.49
C ARG A 69 -31.97 -8.32 30.08
N ALA A 70 -31.52 -9.47 29.61
CA ALA A 70 -31.00 -9.69 28.26
C ALA A 70 -32.08 -9.51 27.18
N ARG A 71 -31.79 -8.72 26.14
CA ARG A 71 -32.59 -8.59 24.92
C ARG A 71 -32.06 -9.59 23.87
N PRO A 72 -32.91 -10.34 23.14
CA PRO A 72 -32.42 -11.31 22.16
C PRO A 72 -31.77 -10.62 20.96
N LEU A 73 -30.58 -11.09 20.57
CA LEU A 73 -29.87 -10.69 19.34
C LEU A 73 -30.63 -11.18 18.09
N PRO A 74 -30.71 -10.38 17.01
CA PRO A 74 -31.28 -10.86 15.75
C PRO A 74 -30.39 -11.92 15.11
N ARG A 75 -31.02 -12.97 14.57
CA ARG A 75 -30.36 -14.08 13.86
C ARG A 75 -29.59 -13.54 12.65
N ARG A 76 -28.28 -13.81 12.58
CA ARG A 76 -27.42 -13.50 11.43
C ARG A 76 -27.97 -14.18 10.16
N PRO A 77 -28.09 -13.47 9.01
CA PRO A 77 -28.37 -14.09 7.73
C PRO A 77 -27.23 -15.05 7.36
N ARG A 78 -27.57 -16.20 6.77
CA ARG A 78 -26.57 -17.14 6.24
C ARG A 78 -25.73 -16.44 5.17
N PRO A 79 -24.39 -16.58 5.16
CA PRO A 79 -23.56 -16.02 4.11
C PRO A 79 -23.92 -16.67 2.78
N ARG A 80 -24.26 -15.84 1.78
CA ARG A 80 -24.30 -16.26 0.37
C ARG A 80 -22.89 -16.69 -0.04
N PRO A 81 -22.72 -17.76 -0.84
CA PRO A 81 -21.43 -18.09 -1.40
C PRO A 81 -20.99 -16.92 -2.30
N VAL A 82 -19.98 -16.18 -1.85
CA VAL A 82 -19.26 -15.23 -2.69
C VAL A 82 -18.55 -16.03 -3.77
N PRO A 83 -18.63 -15.65 -5.07
CA PRO A 83 -17.82 -16.29 -6.09
C PRO A 83 -16.35 -16.06 -5.72
N SER A 84 -15.69 -17.11 -5.28
CA SER A 84 -14.26 -17.13 -5.00
C SER A 84 -13.53 -16.98 -6.33
N SER A 85 -13.23 -15.75 -6.71
CA SER A 85 -12.31 -15.48 -7.82
C SER A 85 -10.91 -15.90 -7.39
N THR A 86 -10.57 -17.17 -7.64
CA THR A 86 -9.19 -17.67 -7.57
C THR A 86 -8.42 -17.03 -8.73
N ALA A 87 -7.96 -15.79 -8.56
CA ALA A 87 -7.14 -15.14 -9.57
C ALA A 87 -5.79 -15.87 -9.64
N GLY A 88 -5.54 -16.53 -10.77
CA GLY A 88 -4.23 -17.11 -11.06
C GLY A 88 -3.16 -16.02 -11.23
N PRO A 89 -1.85 -16.37 -11.19
CA PRO A 89 -0.74 -15.45 -11.40
C PRO A 89 -0.91 -14.49 -12.59
N GLU A 90 -1.31 -15.03 -13.74
CA GLU A 90 -1.51 -14.25 -14.98
C GLU A 90 -2.70 -13.29 -14.90
N GLU A 91 -3.74 -13.65 -14.16
CA GLU A 91 -4.88 -12.75 -13.94
C GLU A 91 -4.47 -11.57 -13.05
N LEU A 92 -3.63 -11.82 -12.04
CA LEU A 92 -3.07 -10.76 -11.19
C LEU A 92 -2.14 -9.83 -11.97
N ARG A 93 -1.31 -10.37 -12.88
CA ARG A 93 -0.47 -9.54 -13.77
C ARG A 93 -1.32 -8.67 -14.70
N ARG A 94 -2.35 -9.25 -15.35
CA ARG A 94 -3.30 -8.50 -16.17
C ARG A 94 -4.01 -7.40 -15.38
N HIS A 95 -4.45 -7.73 -14.17
CA HIS A 95 -5.10 -6.78 -13.29
C HIS A 95 -4.15 -5.63 -12.92
N LEU A 96 -2.91 -5.94 -12.55
CA LEU A 96 -1.90 -4.94 -12.23
C LEU A 96 -1.54 -4.07 -13.44
N HIS A 97 -1.46 -4.64 -14.64
CA HIS A 97 -1.25 -3.89 -15.87
C HIS A 97 -2.40 -2.91 -16.12
N THR A 98 -3.65 -3.37 -16.00
CA THR A 98 -4.85 -2.53 -16.14
C THR A 98 -4.86 -1.38 -15.12
N LEU A 99 -4.44 -1.66 -13.88
CA LEU A 99 -4.31 -0.66 -12.83
C LEU A 99 -3.24 0.38 -13.18
N CYS A 100 -2.07 -0.06 -13.67
CA CYS A 100 -1.01 0.86 -14.11
C CYS A 100 -1.48 1.77 -15.25
N GLU A 101 -2.13 1.21 -16.26
CA GLU A 101 -2.71 2.01 -17.35
C GLU A 101 -3.73 3.03 -16.84
N SER A 102 -4.58 2.63 -15.88
CA SER A 102 -5.56 3.53 -15.28
C SER A 102 -4.88 4.69 -14.55
N VAL A 103 -3.76 4.44 -13.85
CA VAL A 103 -2.96 5.49 -13.18
C VAL A 103 -2.38 6.47 -14.20
N LEU A 104 -1.84 5.95 -15.30
CA LEU A 104 -1.26 6.76 -16.37
C LEU A 104 -2.33 7.61 -17.08
N ARG A 105 -3.54 7.06 -17.30
CA ARG A 105 -4.68 7.79 -17.88
C ARG A 105 -5.33 8.78 -16.91
N GLY A 106 -5.15 8.61 -15.60
CA GLY A 106 -5.76 9.43 -14.55
C GLY A 106 -5.24 10.86 -14.41
N GLY A 107 -4.40 11.33 -15.33
CA GLY A 107 -3.90 12.72 -15.34
C GLY A 107 -2.75 12.99 -14.36
N HIS A 108 -2.12 11.94 -13.82
CA HIS A 108 -1.00 12.09 -12.87
C HIS A 108 0.37 12.28 -13.53
N LEU A 109 0.45 12.28 -14.86
CA LEU A 109 1.72 12.49 -15.58
C LEU A 109 2.38 13.83 -15.25
N GLY A 110 1.60 14.89 -15.01
CA GLY A 110 2.12 16.19 -14.55
C GLY A 110 2.81 16.13 -13.18
N ARG A 111 2.61 15.06 -12.39
CA ARG A 111 3.31 14.84 -11.10
C ARG A 111 4.73 14.32 -11.31
N LEU A 112 5.10 13.88 -12.51
CA LEU A 112 6.45 13.41 -12.81
C LEU A 112 7.48 14.55 -12.70
N GLU A 113 7.14 15.76 -13.17
CA GLU A 113 8.01 16.93 -13.02
C GLU A 113 8.23 17.29 -11.54
N LYS A 114 7.16 17.23 -10.73
CA LYS A 114 7.25 17.43 -9.28
C LYS A 114 8.06 16.32 -8.61
N PHE A 115 7.91 15.07 -9.06
CA PHE A 115 8.73 13.97 -8.55
C PHE A 115 10.21 14.15 -8.88
N ALA A 116 10.56 14.59 -10.08
CA ALA A 116 11.95 14.86 -10.45
C ALA A 116 12.60 15.94 -9.57
N ARG A 117 11.83 16.92 -9.09
CA ARG A 117 12.32 17.96 -8.16
C ARG A 117 12.29 17.53 -6.70
N ASP A 118 11.12 17.07 -6.23
CA ASP A 118 10.81 16.97 -4.80
C ASP A 118 10.66 15.53 -4.31
N TYR A 119 10.75 14.54 -5.20
CA TYR A 119 10.53 13.12 -4.92
C TYR A 119 9.12 12.85 -4.35
N ASP A 120 8.12 13.52 -4.93
CA ASP A 120 6.70 13.34 -4.62
C ASP A 120 6.25 11.87 -4.74
N ALA A 121 5.63 11.33 -3.69
CA ALA A 121 5.23 9.92 -3.61
C ALA A 121 4.27 9.50 -4.72
N VAL A 122 3.35 10.38 -5.13
CA VAL A 122 2.39 10.08 -6.21
C VAL A 122 3.05 10.16 -7.58
N GLY A 123 4.01 11.06 -7.77
CA GLY A 123 4.83 11.05 -8.97
C GLY A 123 5.71 9.79 -9.06
N ALA A 124 6.32 9.34 -7.95
CA ALA A 124 7.06 8.08 -7.88
C ALA A 124 6.18 6.87 -8.21
N ARG A 125 4.94 6.81 -7.70
CA ARG A 125 3.96 5.80 -8.10
C ARG A 125 3.68 5.83 -9.61
N THR A 126 3.47 7.02 -10.16
CA THR A 126 3.16 7.19 -11.58
C THR A 126 4.33 6.72 -12.44
N PHE A 127 5.56 7.04 -12.03
CA PHE A 127 6.78 6.56 -12.67
C PHE A 127 6.91 5.04 -12.59
N ALA A 128 6.63 4.44 -11.43
CA ALA A 128 6.59 2.99 -11.28
C ALA A 128 5.58 2.32 -12.22
N CYS A 129 4.37 2.87 -12.35
CA CYS A 129 3.35 2.38 -13.28
C CYS A 129 3.82 2.46 -14.75
N LEU A 130 4.51 3.53 -15.13
CA LEU A 130 5.12 3.67 -16.46
C LEU A 130 6.15 2.57 -16.71
N LEU A 131 7.09 2.40 -15.77
CA LEU A 131 8.13 1.37 -15.83
C LEU A 131 7.53 -0.04 -15.92
N TYR A 132 6.47 -0.30 -15.18
CA TYR A 132 5.78 -1.59 -15.20
C TYR A 132 5.16 -1.86 -16.59
N SER A 133 4.53 -0.86 -17.22
CA SER A 133 3.95 -0.97 -18.57
C SER A 133 4.99 -1.21 -19.68
N ILE A 134 6.25 -0.80 -19.47
CA ILE A 134 7.35 -1.08 -20.40
C ILE A 134 8.19 -2.31 -19.97
N ASN A 135 7.60 -3.20 -19.16
CA ASN A 135 8.21 -4.44 -18.66
C ASN A 135 9.50 -4.26 -17.83
N ARG A 136 9.71 -3.09 -17.24
CA ARG A 136 10.82 -2.83 -16.29
C ARG A 136 10.36 -3.11 -14.86
N HIS A 137 9.93 -4.34 -14.60
CA HIS A 137 9.23 -4.71 -13.36
C HIS A 137 10.07 -4.50 -12.10
N GLU A 138 11.34 -4.88 -12.08
CA GLU A 138 12.19 -4.68 -10.89
C GLU A 138 12.35 -3.20 -10.53
N ALA A 139 12.52 -2.34 -11.54
CA ALA A 139 12.59 -0.89 -11.34
C ALA A 139 11.24 -0.34 -10.86
N ALA A 140 10.12 -0.82 -11.41
CA ALA A 140 8.79 -0.45 -10.94
C ALA A 140 8.57 -0.80 -9.46
N VAL A 141 8.99 -2.01 -9.05
CA VAL A 141 8.90 -2.46 -7.66
C VAL A 141 9.71 -1.57 -6.72
N PHE A 142 10.94 -1.19 -7.11
CA PHE A 142 11.74 -0.24 -6.34
C PHE A 142 10.98 1.07 -6.10
N TRP A 143 10.41 1.65 -7.16
CA TRP A 143 9.70 2.93 -7.05
C TRP A 143 8.37 2.83 -6.30
N TRP A 144 7.67 1.70 -6.39
CA TRP A 144 6.51 1.46 -5.54
C TRP A 144 6.90 1.32 -4.07
N ARG A 145 8.05 0.72 -3.73
CA ARG A 145 8.54 0.63 -2.34
C ARG A 145 8.88 2.02 -1.80
N PHE A 146 9.54 2.84 -2.60
CA PHE A 146 9.81 4.24 -2.26
C PHE A 146 8.51 5.00 -1.97
N ALA A 147 7.54 4.95 -2.89
CA ALA A 147 6.27 5.65 -2.74
C ALA A 147 5.47 5.14 -1.53
N ALA A 148 5.45 3.82 -1.30
CA ALA A 148 4.78 3.23 -0.15
C ALA A 148 5.45 3.62 1.19
N GLY A 149 6.78 3.76 1.20
CA GLY A 149 7.53 4.30 2.35
C GLY A 149 7.19 5.78 2.63
N ALA A 150 6.80 6.53 1.60
CA ALA A 150 6.25 7.88 1.72
C ALA A 150 4.70 7.88 1.86
N GLU A 151 4.15 6.83 2.47
CA GLU A 151 2.73 6.63 2.80
C GLU A 151 1.76 6.54 1.61
N ASP A 152 2.24 6.23 0.41
CA ASP A 152 1.37 6.04 -0.75
C ASP A 152 0.63 4.69 -0.72
N GLN A 153 -0.67 4.75 -0.44
CA GLN A 153 -1.54 3.58 -0.26
C GLN A 153 -1.63 2.71 -1.52
N LEU A 154 -1.72 3.36 -2.69
CA LEU A 154 -1.90 2.65 -3.95
C LEU A 154 -0.62 1.89 -4.33
N SER A 155 0.55 2.45 -4.03
CA SER A 155 1.85 1.78 -4.27
C SER A 155 2.01 0.53 -3.39
N ALA A 156 1.65 0.62 -2.11
CA ALA A 156 1.63 -0.55 -1.22
C ALA A 156 0.68 -1.63 -1.73
N HIS A 157 -0.48 -1.24 -2.29
CA HIS A 157 -1.40 -2.18 -2.92
C HIS A 157 -0.85 -2.83 -4.20
N CYS A 158 -0.17 -2.06 -5.05
CA CYS A 158 0.48 -2.58 -6.26
C CYS A 158 1.55 -3.63 -5.92
N LEU A 159 2.35 -3.38 -4.88
CA LEU A 159 3.34 -4.34 -4.38
C LEU A 159 2.69 -5.65 -3.91
N ALA A 160 1.56 -5.57 -3.20
CA ALA A 160 0.85 -6.76 -2.76
C ALA A 160 0.42 -7.63 -3.96
N ILE A 161 -0.17 -7.02 -4.99
CA ILE A 161 -0.61 -7.73 -6.20
C ILE A 161 0.59 -8.29 -6.97
N HIS A 162 1.67 -7.52 -7.11
CA HIS A 162 2.88 -7.93 -7.80
C HIS A 162 3.51 -9.17 -7.17
N HIS A 163 3.77 -9.13 -5.86
CA HIS A 163 4.37 -10.26 -5.14
C HIS A 163 3.50 -11.52 -5.19
N ALA A 164 2.19 -11.34 -5.25
CA ALA A 164 1.29 -12.46 -5.43
C ALA A 164 1.31 -13.05 -6.83
N ALA A 165 1.37 -12.20 -7.86
CA ALA A 165 1.56 -12.68 -9.23
C ALA A 165 2.85 -13.51 -9.35
N ASP A 166 3.88 -13.18 -8.57
CA ASP A 166 5.15 -13.90 -8.51
C ASP A 166 5.17 -15.06 -7.49
N ASP A 167 4.02 -15.41 -6.90
CA ASP A 167 3.85 -16.48 -5.89
C ASP A 167 4.62 -16.27 -4.58
N ASN A 168 5.14 -15.07 -4.34
CA ASN A 168 5.71 -14.67 -3.06
C ASN A 168 4.59 -14.20 -2.12
N LEU A 169 3.91 -15.16 -1.50
CA LEU A 169 2.74 -14.90 -0.64
C LEU A 169 3.09 -14.18 0.67
N ILE A 170 4.33 -14.30 1.16
CA ILE A 170 4.78 -13.62 2.38
C ILE A 170 4.82 -12.12 2.14
N ASP A 171 5.54 -11.68 1.12
CA ASP A 171 5.63 -10.26 0.77
C ASP A 171 4.27 -9.71 0.33
N ALA A 172 3.48 -10.51 -0.39
CA ALA A 172 2.14 -10.11 -0.79
C ALA A 172 1.25 -9.78 0.42
N ARG A 173 1.32 -10.58 1.50
CA ARG A 173 0.60 -10.33 2.75
C ARG A 173 1.14 -9.14 3.52
N LEU A 174 2.47 -9.02 3.60
CA LEU A 174 3.11 -7.89 4.26
C LEU A 174 2.63 -6.56 3.65
N TRP A 175 2.76 -6.43 2.33
CA TRP A 175 2.36 -5.22 1.62
C TRP A 175 0.85 -4.97 1.64
N ARG A 176 0.04 -6.04 1.70
CA ARG A 176 -1.40 -5.94 1.91
C ARG A 176 -1.74 -5.34 3.28
N THR A 177 -1.05 -5.79 4.33
CA THR A 177 -1.22 -5.26 5.69
C THR A 177 -0.78 -3.80 5.76
N ILE A 178 0.36 -3.47 5.15
CA ILE A 178 0.85 -2.08 5.05
C ILE A 178 -0.17 -1.21 4.32
N ALA A 179 -0.66 -1.63 3.14
CA ALA A 179 -1.67 -0.87 2.40
C ALA A 179 -2.94 -0.64 3.24
N THR A 180 -3.37 -1.65 3.99
CA THR A 180 -4.55 -1.55 4.87
C THR A 180 -4.30 -0.59 6.03
N ALA A 181 -3.13 -0.66 6.67
CA ALA A 181 -2.72 0.24 7.75
C ALA A 181 -2.64 1.71 7.28
N LEU A 182 -2.18 1.94 6.05
CA LEU A 182 -2.17 3.26 5.41
C LEU A 182 -3.57 3.74 4.97
N GLY A 183 -4.61 2.93 5.17
CA GLY A 183 -6.00 3.29 4.83
C GLY A 183 -6.38 3.08 3.37
N TYR A 184 -5.67 2.20 2.64
CA TYR A 184 -6.00 1.86 1.25
C TYR A 184 -7.47 1.44 1.13
N SER A 185 -8.16 2.08 0.20
CA SER A 185 -9.50 1.71 -0.23
C SER A 185 -9.61 1.92 -1.73
N PRO A 186 -10.04 0.91 -2.52
CA PRO A 186 -10.01 1.04 -3.97
C PRO A 186 -10.93 2.16 -4.47
N ARG A 187 -12.02 2.48 -3.77
CA ARG A 187 -12.90 3.61 -4.12
C ARG A 187 -12.24 4.98 -4.02
N ARG A 188 -11.28 5.17 -3.10
CA ARG A 188 -10.62 6.46 -2.89
C ARG A 188 -9.31 6.59 -3.66
N HIS A 189 -8.64 5.47 -3.89
CA HIS A 189 -7.26 5.46 -4.36
C HIS A 189 -7.11 4.96 -5.80
N LEU A 190 -8.09 4.23 -6.37
CA LEU A 190 -8.02 3.91 -7.79
C LEU A 190 -8.36 5.15 -8.64
N PRO A 191 -7.59 5.43 -9.69
CA PRO A 191 -7.94 6.45 -10.67
C PRO A 191 -9.22 6.02 -11.43
N ASN A 192 -10.25 6.86 -11.36
CA ASN A 192 -11.55 6.68 -12.01
C ASN A 192 -12.18 5.28 -11.81
N PRO A 193 -12.67 4.95 -10.60
CA PRO A 193 -13.49 3.76 -10.43
C PRO A 193 -14.82 4.01 -11.16
N ALA A 194 -15.01 3.40 -12.34
CA ALA A 194 -16.28 3.49 -13.05
C ALA A 194 -17.43 3.11 -12.09
N PRO A 195 -18.52 3.89 -12.00
CA PRO A 195 -19.64 3.58 -11.12
C PRO A 195 -20.18 2.18 -11.41
N GLY A 196 -20.03 1.25 -10.46
CA GLY A 196 -20.54 -0.12 -10.59
C GLY A 196 -19.58 -1.15 -11.21
N ALA A 197 -18.36 -0.77 -11.58
CA ALA A 197 -17.34 -1.78 -11.91
C ALA A 197 -17.05 -2.64 -10.66
N PRO A 198 -16.98 -3.98 -10.79
CA PRO A 198 -16.58 -4.83 -9.67
C PRO A 198 -15.21 -4.35 -9.19
N LEU A 199 -15.16 -3.85 -7.96
CA LEU A 199 -13.89 -3.52 -7.33
C LEU A 199 -13.08 -4.81 -7.26
N PRO A 200 -11.77 -4.78 -7.55
CA PRO A 200 -10.92 -5.95 -7.38
C PRO A 200 -11.05 -6.45 -5.94
N ASP A 201 -11.62 -7.65 -5.79
CA ASP A 201 -11.78 -8.29 -4.51
C ASP A 201 -10.39 -8.78 -4.05
N PRO A 202 -9.92 -8.38 -2.86
CA PRO A 202 -8.68 -8.91 -2.31
C PRO A 202 -8.69 -10.39 -1.95
N GLY A 203 -9.82 -11.09 -2.16
CA GLY A 203 -9.99 -12.52 -1.99
C GLY A 203 -9.00 -13.38 -2.78
N TRP A 204 -8.28 -12.82 -3.75
CA TRP A 204 -7.18 -13.50 -4.44
C TRP A 204 -6.06 -13.96 -3.50
N LEU A 205 -5.81 -13.27 -2.37
CA LEU A 205 -4.86 -13.74 -1.35
C LEU A 205 -5.41 -14.95 -0.59
N LEU A 206 -6.67 -14.88 -0.18
CA LEU A 206 -7.34 -15.94 0.57
C LEU A 206 -7.49 -17.21 -0.28
N ALA A 207 -7.72 -17.04 -1.58
CA ALA A 207 -7.84 -18.12 -2.55
C ALA A 207 -6.52 -18.84 -2.83
N ARG A 208 -5.37 -18.15 -2.73
CA ARG A 208 -4.01 -18.73 -2.91
C ARG A 208 -3.38 -19.22 -1.62
N SER A 209 -3.92 -18.81 -0.49
CA SER A 209 -3.50 -19.28 0.82
C SER A 209 -4.08 -20.68 1.04
N GLY A 210 -3.25 -21.72 0.97
CA GLY A 210 -3.62 -23.05 1.47
C GLY A 210 -4.02 -23.00 2.96
N PRO A 211 -4.65 -24.06 3.51
CA PRO A 211 -5.16 -24.07 4.89
C PRO A 211 -4.08 -23.77 5.94
N GLU A 212 -2.82 -24.12 5.69
CA GLU A 212 -1.71 -23.85 6.63
C GLU A 212 -1.41 -22.35 6.82
N LEU A 213 -1.76 -21.52 5.84
CA LEU A 213 -1.46 -20.09 5.89
C LEU A 213 -2.66 -19.25 6.38
N GLN A 214 -3.83 -19.85 6.58
CA GLN A 214 -5.02 -19.19 7.15
C GLN A 214 -4.91 -19.00 8.68
N GLN A 215 -4.15 -19.86 9.37
CA GLN A 215 -3.96 -19.76 10.84
C GLN A 215 -3.28 -18.45 11.28
N PHE A 216 -2.50 -17.82 10.41
CA PHE A 216 -1.79 -16.57 10.69
C PHE A 216 -2.62 -15.31 10.40
N ALA A 217 -3.78 -15.46 9.75
CA ALA A 217 -4.64 -14.34 9.35
C ALA A 217 -5.82 -14.11 10.30
N GLU A 218 -6.16 -15.07 11.16
CA GLU A 218 -7.16 -14.86 12.20
C GLU A 218 -6.56 -14.02 13.35
N PRO A 219 -7.26 -12.96 13.82
CA PRO A 219 -6.85 -12.24 15.01
C PRO A 219 -6.87 -13.23 16.18
N GLN A 220 -5.70 -13.53 16.73
CA GLN A 220 -5.57 -14.37 17.92
C GLN A 220 -6.48 -13.80 19.01
N ALA A 221 -7.52 -14.56 19.37
CA ALA A 221 -8.36 -14.22 20.50
C ALA A 221 -7.47 -14.10 21.74
N PRO A 222 -7.69 -13.10 22.61
CA PRO A 222 -6.86 -12.94 23.81
C PRO A 222 -6.95 -14.22 24.64
N LEU A 223 -5.79 -14.79 24.95
CA LEU A 223 -5.66 -15.91 25.86
C LEU A 223 -6.28 -15.50 27.21
N SER A 224 -7.47 -16.05 27.49
CA SER A 224 -8.09 -15.94 28.81
C SER A 224 -7.14 -16.54 29.83
N ALA A 225 -6.50 -15.69 30.64
CA ALA A 225 -5.74 -16.11 31.80
C ALA A 225 -6.71 -16.77 32.80
N GLY A 226 -6.71 -18.10 32.82
CA GLY A 226 -7.35 -18.87 33.88
C GLY A 226 -6.58 -18.65 35.17
N CYS A 227 -7.11 -17.82 36.06
CA CYS A 227 -6.73 -17.84 37.47
C CYS A 227 -7.27 -19.14 38.08
N ALA A 228 -6.41 -20.16 38.17
CA ALA A 228 -6.62 -21.26 39.09
C ALA A 228 -6.33 -20.75 40.51
N GLY A 229 -7.38 -20.58 41.31
CA GLY A 229 -7.28 -20.39 42.74
C GLY A 229 -7.05 -21.73 43.43
N GLY A 230 -6.02 -21.78 44.28
CA GLY A 230 -5.85 -22.74 45.36
C GLY A 230 -5.79 -21.99 46.68
#